data_AF-A0AAW2TSN2-F1
#
_entry.id   AF-A0AAW2TSN2-F1
#
_cell.length_a   1.000
_cell.length_b   1.000
_cell.length_c   1.000
_cell.angle_alpha   90.00
_cell.angle_beta   90.00
_cell.angle_gamma   90.00
#
_symmetry.space_group_name_H-M   'P 1'
#
loop_
_entity.id
_entity.type
_entity.pdbx_description
1 polymer ?
#
loop_
_entity_poly.entity_id
_entity_poly.type
_entity_poly.pdbx_seq_one_letter_code
_entity_poly.pdbx_strand_id
1 'polypeptide(L)'
;MMWIEVPGLNLIHATHAWEEDGGDTVVVVAPNLLPVENALERMDLVHSSMERIEINLKEKTVTRRPVSGRSLDFAVINPAYVGKKTKYIYAAEGGRLLGRAGLAKIDLSLCSSNSDDFVVASRLYGPGCYGGESFFVAREPDIPAAEEDDGYLMTYVHNENTE
;
A
#
# COMPACT_ATOMS: atom_id res chain seq x y z
N MET A 1 21.30 16.27 -0.82
CA MET A 1 21.07 14.91 -1.32
C MET A 1 21.79 13.95 -0.40
N MET A 2 21.09 12.97 0.16
CA MET A 2 21.63 11.96 1.09
C MET A 2 21.26 10.59 0.55
N TRP A 3 22.21 9.66 0.60
CA TRP A 3 22.01 8.26 0.21
C TRP A 3 22.11 7.37 1.44
N ILE A 4 21.18 6.43 1.56
CA ILE A 4 21.17 5.43 2.63
C ILE A 4 20.98 4.07 1.97
N GLU A 5 21.85 3.13 2.30
CA GLU A 5 21.77 1.77 1.78
C GLU A 5 20.71 0.97 2.54
N VAL A 6 19.80 0.33 1.81
CA VAL A 6 18.73 -0.49 2.39
C VAL A 6 18.70 -1.86 1.69
N PRO A 7 19.53 -2.81 2.12
CA PRO A 7 19.59 -4.13 1.50
C PRO A 7 18.23 -4.85 1.52
N GLY A 8 17.91 -5.57 0.44
CA GLY A 8 16.67 -6.35 0.34
C GLY A 8 15.40 -5.51 0.20
N LEU A 9 15.52 -4.25 -0.20
CA LEU A 9 14.40 -3.38 -0.54
C LEU A 9 14.31 -3.23 -2.07
N ASN A 10 13.29 -3.86 -2.66
CA ASN A 10 13.04 -3.93 -4.09
C ASN A 10 11.69 -3.27 -4.42
N LEU A 11 11.68 -1.93 -4.42
CA LEU A 11 10.47 -1.16 -4.70
C LEU A 11 10.27 -1.01 -6.22
N ILE A 12 9.09 -1.42 -6.71
CA ILE A 12 8.67 -1.13 -8.09
C ILE A 12 7.95 0.22 -8.16
N HIS A 13 7.20 0.56 -7.12
CA HIS A 13 6.54 1.86 -6.96
C HIS A 13 6.50 2.25 -5.49
N ALA A 14 6.20 3.51 -5.22
CA ALA A 14 5.92 4.02 -3.88
C ALA A 14 4.45 4.42 -3.80
N THR A 15 3.76 3.98 -2.75
CA THR A 15 2.37 4.34 -2.49
C THR A 15 2.29 5.79 -2.04
N HIS A 16 3.11 6.16 -1.06
CA HIS A 16 3.09 7.48 -0.44
C HIS A 16 4.34 7.74 0.39
N ALA A 17 4.66 9.01 0.61
CA ALA A 17 5.68 9.44 1.54
C ALA A 17 5.31 10.80 2.18
N TRP A 18 5.74 11.01 3.41
CA TRP A 18 5.57 12.28 4.14
C TRP A 18 6.66 12.45 5.20
N GLU A 19 6.76 13.67 5.73
CA GLU A 19 7.69 14.02 6.81
C GLU A 19 7.01 13.92 8.18
N GLU A 20 7.73 13.39 9.16
CA GLU A 20 7.39 13.39 10.59
C GLU A 20 8.51 14.07 11.40
N ASP A 21 8.29 14.28 12.70
CA ASP A 21 9.29 14.83 13.62
C ASP A 21 9.89 16.18 13.18
N GLY A 22 9.06 17.04 12.57
CA GLY A 22 9.50 18.34 12.07
C GLY A 22 10.47 18.27 10.88
N GLY A 23 10.48 17.15 10.15
CA GLY A 23 11.33 16.94 8.98
C GLY A 23 12.54 16.02 9.24
N ASP A 24 12.72 15.53 10.47
CA ASP A 24 13.84 14.64 10.82
C ASP A 24 13.62 13.18 10.38
N THR A 25 12.36 12.78 10.20
CA THR A 25 11.98 11.43 9.78
C THR A 25 11.18 11.51 8.49
N VAL A 26 11.61 10.76 7.47
CA VAL A 26 10.80 10.54 6.26
C VAL A 26 10.14 9.17 6.37
N VAL A 27 8.83 9.16 6.26
CA VAL A 27 8.04 7.94 6.17
C VAL A 27 7.77 7.64 4.71
N VAL A 28 8.02 6.41 4.30
CA VAL A 28 7.64 5.88 2.99
C VAL A 28 6.77 4.65 3.20
N VAL A 29 5.66 4.57 2.48
CA VAL A 29 4.83 3.37 2.40
C VAL A 29 4.94 2.84 0.99
N ALA A 30 5.41 1.60 0.85
CA ALA A 30 5.63 1.02 -0.47
C ALA A 30 5.59 -0.52 -0.43
N PRO A 31 5.15 -1.16 -1.52
CA PRO A 31 5.29 -2.61 -1.68
C PRO A 31 6.74 -2.99 -1.97
N ASN A 32 7.24 -3.93 -1.18
CA ASN A 32 8.51 -4.59 -1.38
C ASN A 32 8.31 -5.98 -2.00
N LEU A 33 8.94 -6.21 -3.14
CA LEU A 33 8.83 -7.46 -3.89
C LEU A 33 9.73 -8.55 -3.29
N LEU A 34 9.14 -9.69 -2.90
CA LEU A 34 9.83 -10.75 -2.17
C LEU A 34 9.45 -12.16 -2.68
N PRO A 35 10.43 -13.03 -2.97
CA PRO A 35 11.78 -12.70 -3.41
C PRO A 35 11.76 -12.04 -4.80
N VAL A 36 12.76 -11.21 -5.12
CA VAL A 36 12.78 -10.43 -6.37
C VAL A 36 12.93 -11.32 -7.61
N GLU A 37 13.60 -12.47 -7.44
CA GLU A 37 13.81 -13.48 -8.47
C GLU A 37 12.49 -14.05 -9.00
N ASN A 38 11.47 -14.14 -8.14
CA ASN A 38 10.14 -14.60 -8.57
C ASN A 38 9.52 -13.67 -9.61
N ALA A 39 9.80 -12.36 -9.58
CA ALA A 39 9.28 -11.46 -10.61
C ALA A 39 9.94 -11.66 -11.98
N LEU A 40 11.10 -12.31 -12.05
CA LEU A 40 11.80 -12.61 -13.29
C LEU A 40 11.46 -14.01 -13.82
N GLU A 41 11.34 -14.99 -12.92
CA GLU A 41 11.31 -16.40 -13.31
C GLU A 41 10.02 -17.13 -12.92
N ARG A 42 9.34 -16.69 -11.85
CA ARG A 42 8.24 -17.41 -11.19
C ARG A 42 7.14 -16.46 -10.73
N MET A 43 6.56 -15.76 -11.70
CA MET A 43 5.52 -14.74 -11.46
C MET A 43 4.33 -15.26 -10.66
N ASP A 44 4.05 -16.56 -10.70
CA ASP A 44 3.02 -17.24 -9.93
C ASP A 44 3.30 -17.28 -8.42
N LEU A 45 4.55 -17.08 -8.01
CA LEU A 45 5.02 -17.09 -6.62
C LEU A 45 5.39 -15.70 -6.11
N VAL A 46 5.11 -14.64 -6.87
CA VAL A 46 5.40 -13.27 -6.47
C VAL A 46 4.58 -12.90 -5.24
N HIS A 47 5.27 -12.45 -4.19
CA HIS A 47 4.65 -11.83 -3.02
C HIS A 47 5.08 -10.38 -2.92
N SER A 48 4.10 -9.49 -2.75
CA SER A 48 4.33 -8.06 -2.57
C SER A 48 3.99 -7.72 -1.12
N SER A 49 5.01 -7.44 -0.32
CA SER A 49 4.85 -7.08 1.09
C SER A 49 4.75 -5.56 1.20
N MET A 50 3.56 -5.04 1.49
CA MET A 50 3.40 -3.61 1.76
C MET A 50 4.12 -3.26 3.07
N GLU A 51 5.12 -2.38 3.01
CA GLU A 51 5.96 -2.01 4.14
C GLU A 51 5.82 -0.51 4.46
N ARG A 52 5.80 -0.22 5.76
CA ARG A 52 6.08 1.10 6.30
C ARG A 52 7.57 1.20 6.56
N ILE A 53 8.22 2.19 5.96
CA ILE A 53 9.66 2.43 5.99
C ILE A 53 9.89 3.78 6.66
N GLU A 54 10.66 3.79 7.74
CA GLU A 54 11.02 4.97 8.52
C GLU A 54 12.48 5.27 8.30
N ILE A 55 12.76 6.43 7.72
CA ILE A 55 14.11 6.91 7.43
C ILE A 55 14.43 8.04 8.39
N ASN A 56 15.30 7.79 9.37
CA ASN A 56 15.77 8.84 10.28
C ASN A 56 16.95 9.57 9.63
N LEU A 57 16.80 10.86 9.35
CA LEU A 57 17.80 11.63 8.61
C LEU A 57 19.00 12.02 9.46
N LYS A 58 18.84 12.14 10.79
CA LYS A 58 19.91 12.47 11.73
C LYS A 58 20.84 11.29 11.94
N GLU A 59 20.26 10.13 12.26
CA GLU A 59 20.98 8.88 12.53
C GLU A 59 21.35 8.13 11.24
N LYS A 60 20.74 8.49 10.10
CA LYS A 60 20.90 7.82 8.80
C LYS A 60 20.54 6.34 8.86
N THR A 61 19.54 6.02 9.66
CA THR A 61 19.04 4.66 9.86
C THR A 61 17.71 4.47 9.16
N VAL A 62 17.42 3.22 8.78
CA VAL A 62 16.15 2.82 8.18
C VAL A 62 15.56 1.69 8.99
N THR A 63 14.30 1.85 9.37
CA THR A 63 13.50 0.80 10.00
C THR A 63 12.35 0.45 9.09
N ARG A 64 12.04 -0.84 8.97
CA ARG A 64 11.03 -1.38 8.04
C ARG A 64 10.08 -2.27 8.80
N ARG A 65 8.79 -2.15 8.51
CA ARG A 65 7.75 -2.99 9.10
C ARG A 65 6.68 -3.32 8.06
N PRO A 66 6.39 -4.61 7.80
CA PRO A 66 5.23 -5.00 7.00
C PRO A 66 3.93 -4.50 7.66
N VAL A 67 2.98 -4.02 6.86
CA VAL A 67 1.67 -3.57 7.36
C VAL A 67 0.68 -4.73 7.56
N SER A 68 0.95 -5.87 6.92
CA SER A 68 0.14 -7.09 6.97
C SER A 68 0.95 -8.26 6.43
N GLY A 69 0.55 -9.49 6.75
CA GLY A 69 1.07 -10.71 6.12
C GLY A 69 0.46 -10.99 4.73
N ARG A 70 -0.55 -10.22 4.31
CA ARG A 70 -1.19 -10.36 3.00
C ARG A 70 -0.29 -9.82 1.89
N SER A 71 -0.39 -10.39 0.69
CA SER A 71 0.23 -9.83 -0.51
C SER A 71 -0.57 -8.59 -0.95
N LEU A 72 0.01 -7.40 -0.80
CA LEU A 72 -0.66 -6.11 -0.98
C LEU A 72 0.18 -5.22 -1.88
N ASP A 73 -0.47 -4.60 -2.87
CA ASP A 73 0.22 -3.90 -3.96
C ASP A 73 -0.70 -2.85 -4.60
N PHE A 74 -0.16 -2.05 -5.53
CA PHE A 74 -0.93 -1.04 -6.29
C PHE A 74 -1.83 -0.20 -5.39
N ALA A 75 -1.25 0.26 -4.28
CA ALA A 75 -2.01 0.97 -3.27
C ALA A 75 -2.21 2.42 -3.63
N VAL A 76 -3.37 2.95 -3.25
CA VAL A 76 -3.75 4.35 -3.45
C VAL A 76 -4.16 4.99 -2.14
N ILE A 77 -4.15 6.32 -2.14
CA ILE A 77 -4.56 7.16 -1.02
C ILE A 77 -5.62 8.15 -1.50
N ASN A 78 -6.22 8.90 -0.57
CA ASN A 78 -6.94 10.10 -0.91
C ASN A 78 -5.97 11.14 -1.54
N PRO A 79 -6.17 11.59 -2.79
CA PRO A 79 -5.25 12.51 -3.45
C PRO A 79 -5.03 13.84 -2.72
N ALA A 80 -5.96 14.27 -1.86
CA ALA A 80 -5.82 15.48 -1.04
C ALA A 80 -4.69 15.38 0.01
N TYR A 81 -4.20 14.16 0.27
CA TYR A 81 -3.19 13.82 1.27
C TYR A 81 -1.81 13.52 0.67
N VAL A 82 -1.61 13.67 -0.65
CA VAL A 82 -0.28 13.51 -1.27
C VAL A 82 0.74 14.43 -0.57
N GLY A 83 1.87 13.85 -0.13
CA GLY A 83 2.92 14.54 0.62
C GLY A 83 2.59 14.88 2.08
N LYS A 84 1.39 14.58 2.57
CA LYS A 84 0.95 14.79 3.97
C LYS A 84 0.83 13.46 4.69
N LYS A 85 0.85 13.47 6.02
CA LYS A 85 0.55 12.26 6.80
C LYS A 85 -0.87 11.78 6.50
N THR A 86 -1.01 10.51 6.12
CA THR A 86 -2.28 9.85 5.82
C THR A 86 -2.51 8.74 6.84
N LYS A 87 -3.77 8.50 7.19
CA LYS A 87 -4.19 7.39 8.05
C LYS A 87 -4.54 6.14 7.25
N TYR A 88 -5.12 6.29 6.06
CA TYR A 88 -5.67 5.20 5.28
C TYR A 88 -4.98 5.05 3.93
N ILE A 89 -4.69 3.80 3.59
CA ILE A 89 -4.31 3.40 2.23
C ILE A 89 -5.20 2.25 1.77
N TYR A 90 -5.35 2.12 0.45
CA TYR A 90 -6.21 1.11 -0.16
C TYR A 90 -5.39 0.31 -1.17
N ALA A 91 -5.16 -0.96 -0.88
CA ALA A 91 -4.27 -1.80 -1.66
C ALA A 91 -5.02 -2.91 -2.39
N ALA A 92 -4.58 -3.24 -3.59
CA ALA A 92 -4.98 -4.44 -4.29
C ALA A 92 -4.38 -5.66 -3.61
N GLU A 93 -5.23 -6.63 -3.31
CA GLU A 93 -4.83 -7.87 -2.66
C GLU A 93 -4.50 -8.93 -3.70
N GLY A 94 -3.36 -9.59 -3.53
CA GLY A 94 -2.90 -10.66 -4.40
C GLY A 94 -3.89 -11.82 -4.47
N GLY A 95 -4.18 -12.28 -5.68
CA GLY A 95 -4.92 -13.51 -5.99
C GLY A 95 -4.02 -14.57 -6.62
N ARG A 96 -4.64 -15.59 -7.22
CA ARG A 96 -3.91 -16.61 -8.00
C ARG A 96 -3.52 -16.03 -9.36
N LEU A 97 -2.37 -16.46 -9.89
CA LEU A 97 -1.91 -16.17 -11.26
C LEU A 97 -1.91 -14.68 -11.62
N LEU A 98 -1.15 -13.86 -10.86
CA LEU A 98 -1.01 -12.40 -11.02
C LEU A 98 -2.29 -11.56 -10.87
N GLY A 99 -3.48 -12.15 -11.00
CA GLY A 99 -4.77 -11.50 -10.80
C GLY A 99 -4.95 -11.03 -9.36
N ARG A 100 -5.57 -9.86 -9.16
CA ARG A 100 -5.85 -9.34 -7.81
C ARG A 100 -7.26 -9.71 -7.41
N ALA A 101 -7.38 -10.43 -6.29
CA ALA A 101 -8.63 -11.05 -5.85
C ALA A 101 -9.56 -10.10 -5.09
N GLY A 102 -9.07 -8.91 -4.73
CA GLY A 102 -9.86 -7.93 -3.99
C GLY A 102 -9.07 -6.68 -3.63
N LEU A 103 -9.67 -5.89 -2.74
CA LEU A 103 -9.09 -4.68 -2.16
C LEU A 103 -9.05 -4.79 -0.64
N ALA A 104 -8.02 -4.21 -0.03
CA ALA A 104 -7.89 -4.07 1.41
C ALA A 104 -7.79 -2.59 1.79
N LYS A 105 -8.50 -2.18 2.84
CA LYS A 105 -8.33 -0.90 3.52
C LYS A 105 -7.39 -1.12 4.70
N ILE A 106 -6.35 -0.30 4.78
CA ILE A 106 -5.27 -0.42 5.75
C ILE A 106 -5.24 0.88 6.59
N ASP A 107 -5.20 0.75 7.91
CA ASP A 107 -5.09 1.86 8.86
C ASP A 107 -3.65 1.96 9.39
N LEU A 108 -2.91 2.94 8.88
CA LEU A 108 -1.52 3.19 9.23
C LEU A 108 -1.34 3.71 10.67
N SER A 109 -2.39 4.21 11.32
CA SER A 109 -2.29 4.63 12.72
C SER A 109 -2.05 3.45 13.68
N LEU A 110 -2.33 2.23 13.21
CA LEU A 110 -2.04 1.00 13.94
C LEU A 110 -0.53 0.70 14.04
N CYS A 111 0.34 1.43 13.33
CA CYS A 111 1.78 1.28 13.46
C CYS A 111 2.30 1.58 14.87
N SER A 112 1.60 2.42 15.64
CA SER A 112 1.91 2.71 17.04
C SER A 112 1.37 1.65 18.01
N SER A 113 0.64 0.65 17.51
CA SER A 113 0.09 -0.46 18.29
C SER A 113 0.96 -1.72 18.15
N ASN A 114 0.81 -2.65 19.10
CA ASN A 114 1.39 -4.00 19.02
C ASN A 114 0.62 -4.92 18.02
N SER A 115 -0.19 -4.37 17.11
CA SER A 115 -0.87 -5.16 16.07
C SER A 115 0.11 -5.51 14.96
N ASP A 116 0.09 -6.76 14.49
CA ASP A 116 0.88 -7.21 13.33
C ASP A 116 0.10 -7.12 12.01
N ASP A 117 -1.18 -6.70 12.07
CA ASP A 117 -2.03 -6.51 10.89
C ASP A 117 -2.75 -5.17 10.97
N PHE A 118 -2.57 -4.36 9.93
CA PHE A 118 -3.15 -3.02 9.82
C PHE A 118 -4.40 -3.02 8.93
N VAL A 119 -4.76 -4.16 8.35
CA VAL A 119 -5.97 -4.30 7.54
C VAL A 119 -7.21 -4.19 8.43
N VAL A 120 -8.04 -3.19 8.17
CA VAL A 120 -9.29 -2.93 8.91
C VAL A 120 -10.54 -3.33 8.13
N ALA A 121 -10.45 -3.48 6.80
CA ALA A 121 -11.52 -3.99 5.97
C ALA A 121 -10.95 -4.61 4.67
N SER A 122 -11.70 -5.52 4.05
CA SER A 122 -11.40 -5.98 2.69
C SER A 122 -12.64 -6.38 1.92
N ARG A 123 -12.54 -6.32 0.59
CA ARG A 123 -13.59 -6.70 -0.35
C ARG A 123 -13.00 -7.58 -1.42
N LEU A 124 -13.34 -8.87 -1.38
CA LEU A 124 -13.00 -9.82 -2.43
C LEU A 124 -13.98 -9.71 -3.60
N TYR A 125 -13.51 -9.86 -4.84
CA TYR A 125 -14.33 -9.79 -6.05
C TYR A 125 -15.13 -11.07 -6.30
N GLY A 126 -14.67 -12.21 -5.75
CA GLY A 126 -15.27 -13.52 -5.92
C GLY A 126 -14.50 -14.41 -6.91
N PRO A 127 -14.82 -15.72 -6.99
CA PRO A 127 -14.10 -16.67 -7.83
C PRO A 127 -14.15 -16.30 -9.33
N GLY A 128 -13.00 -16.33 -10.01
CA GLY A 128 -12.89 -15.99 -11.43
C GLY A 128 -13.03 -14.50 -11.75
N CYS A 129 -13.11 -13.64 -10.73
CA CYS A 129 -13.14 -12.19 -10.89
C CYS A 129 -11.84 -11.58 -10.37
N TYR A 130 -11.15 -10.84 -11.24
CA TYR A 130 -9.86 -10.22 -10.92
C TYR A 130 -9.87 -8.75 -11.28
N GLY A 131 -9.26 -7.94 -10.42
CA GLY A 131 -9.07 -6.52 -10.66
C GLY A 131 -7.60 -6.13 -10.71
N GLY A 132 -7.34 -4.84 -10.57
CA GLY A 132 -6.01 -4.26 -10.47
C GLY A 132 -5.99 -3.10 -9.49
N GLU A 133 -5.34 -2.01 -9.89
CA GLU A 133 -5.32 -0.75 -9.15
C GLU A 133 -6.73 -0.19 -8.95
N SER A 134 -6.95 0.46 -7.80
CA SER A 134 -8.19 1.18 -7.49
C SER A 134 -7.94 2.68 -7.48
N PHE A 135 -9.00 3.48 -7.59
CA PHE A 135 -8.93 4.94 -7.50
C PHE A 135 -9.80 5.40 -6.33
N PHE A 136 -9.24 6.25 -5.47
CA PHE A 136 -10.02 6.91 -4.43
C PHE A 136 -10.70 8.16 -5.01
N VAL A 137 -12.01 8.27 -4.80
CA VAL A 137 -12.82 9.42 -5.20
C VAL A 137 -13.49 9.98 -3.95
N ALA A 138 -13.05 11.16 -3.51
CA ALA A 138 -13.66 11.85 -2.38
C ALA A 138 -15.13 12.16 -2.69
N ARG A 139 -16.02 12.01 -1.71
CA ARG A 139 -17.45 12.31 -1.86
C ARG A 139 -17.66 13.79 -2.19
N GLU A 140 -17.00 14.65 -1.42
CA GLU A 140 -17.09 16.11 -1.53
C GLU A 140 -15.66 16.69 -1.49
N PRO A 141 -14.95 16.75 -2.64
CA PRO A 141 -13.53 17.12 -2.68
C PRO A 141 -13.24 18.55 -2.24
N ASP A 142 -14.24 19.43 -2.28
CA ASP A 142 -14.12 20.86 -1.97
C ASP A 142 -14.35 21.17 -0.48
N ILE A 143 -14.63 20.17 0.37
CA ILE A 143 -14.89 20.34 1.80
C ILE A 143 -13.67 19.91 2.63
N PRO A 144 -12.91 20.84 3.23
CA PRO A 144 -11.71 20.51 4.00
C PRO A 144 -11.98 19.75 5.31
N ALA A 145 -13.24 19.73 5.76
CA ALA A 145 -13.66 19.08 7.00
C ALA A 145 -14.13 17.63 6.80
N ALA A 146 -14.15 17.13 5.56
CA ALA A 146 -14.48 15.74 5.29
C ALA A 146 -13.42 14.81 5.89
N GLU A 147 -13.84 13.66 6.41
CA GLU A 147 -12.93 12.63 6.89
C GLU A 147 -12.07 12.08 5.74
N GLU A 148 -10.84 11.67 6.03
CA GLU A 148 -9.87 11.24 5.02
C GLU A 148 -10.40 10.13 4.10
N ASP A 149 -11.20 9.21 4.66
CA ASP A 149 -11.79 8.06 3.98
C ASP A 149 -13.25 8.28 3.52
N ASP A 150 -13.79 9.50 3.62
CA ASP A 150 -15.15 9.79 3.13
C ASP A 150 -15.17 9.92 1.60
N GLY A 151 -15.34 8.77 0.97
CA GLY A 151 -15.38 8.66 -0.47
C GLY A 151 -15.70 7.26 -0.94
N TYR A 152 -15.23 6.97 -2.14
CA TYR A 152 -15.49 5.74 -2.87
C TYR A 152 -14.19 5.19 -3.41
N LEU A 153 -14.11 3.85 -3.50
CA LEU A 153 -13.10 3.18 -4.31
C LEU A 153 -13.73 2.74 -5.63
N MET A 154 -13.13 3.17 -6.73
CA MET A 154 -13.48 2.74 -8.07
C MET A 154 -12.41 1.79 -8.58
N THR A 155 -12.80 0.63 -9.11
CA THR A 155 -11.87 -0.34 -9.71
C THR A 155 -12.55 -1.06 -10.86
N TYR A 156 -11.76 -1.47 -11.84
CA TYR A 156 -12.24 -2.31 -12.94
C TYR A 156 -12.02 -3.78 -12.56
N VAL A 157 -13.04 -4.59 -12.77
CA VAL A 157 -13.03 -6.03 -12.50
C VAL A 157 -13.31 -6.78 -13.79
N HIS A 158 -12.46 -7.74 -14.10
CA HIS A 158 -12.58 -8.67 -15.20
C HIS A 158 -13.13 -10.00 -14.68
N ASN A 159 -14.16 -10.55 -15.34
CA ASN A 159 -14.81 -11.80 -14.96
C ASN A 159 -14.51 -12.87 -16.01
N GLU A 160 -13.59 -13.78 -15.69
CA GLU A 160 -13.16 -14.88 -16.55
C GLU A 160 -14.23 -15.98 -16.69
N ASN A 161 -15.28 -15.98 -15.85
CA ASN A 161 -16.35 -17.00 -15.95
C ASN A 161 -17.32 -16.73 -17.13
N THR A 162 -17.29 -15.53 -17.69
CA THR A 162 -18.20 -15.11 -18.76
C THR A 162 -17.50 -14.98 -20.11
N GLU A 163 -16.27 -15.45 -20.22
CA GLU A 163 -15.48 -15.53 -21.45
C GLU A 163 -15.35 -16.97 -21.97
#